data_AF-A0A6A2XG50-F1
#
_entry.id   AF-A0A6A2XG50-F1
#
_cell.length_a   1.000
_cell.length_b   1.000
_cell.length_c   1.000
_cell.angle_alpha   90.00
_cell.angle_beta   90.00
_cell.angle_gamma   90.00
#
_symmetry.space_group_name_H-M   'P 1'
#
loop_
_entity.id
_entity.type
_entity.pdbx_description
1 polymer ?
#
loop_
_entity_poly.entity_id
_entity_poly.type
_entity_poly.pdbx_seq_one_letter_code
_entity_poly.pdbx_strand_id
1 'polypeptide(L)'
;MSSNFGCYRGGNPSLNVHTEAYLNSLKSSVNVAMITEVPPLAMLPNSLVQMKVLYPFQRQVGGTVLAGRFALERGWAINIGGFHHCSGGSGGGFCAYADISLCIHFAFVRSNISRVMIIDLDARQGNGHEMDFGNDERVYIYAHP
;
A
#
# COMPACT_ATOMS: atom_id res chain seq x y z
N MET A 1 -26.86 12.00 -10.05
CA MET A 1 -25.60 11.76 -9.31
C MET A 1 -25.13 10.36 -9.63
N SER A 2 -24.47 10.19 -10.78
CA SER A 2 -24.10 8.89 -11.32
C SER A 2 -22.77 8.41 -10.73
N SER A 3 -22.82 7.17 -10.24
CA SER A 3 -21.72 6.30 -9.83
C SER A 3 -20.55 6.27 -10.81
N ASN A 4 -19.48 7.02 -10.53
CA ASN A 4 -18.21 6.96 -11.29
C ASN A 4 -17.09 6.18 -10.56
N PHE A 5 -17.38 5.53 -9.44
CA PHE A 5 -16.47 4.57 -8.81
C PHE A 5 -16.96 3.15 -9.08
N GLY A 6 -16.99 2.79 -10.36
CA GLY A 6 -17.19 1.40 -10.77
C GLY A 6 -16.18 0.51 -10.06
N CYS A 7 -16.66 -0.61 -9.52
CA CYS A 7 -15.81 -1.69 -9.02
C CYS A 7 -14.60 -1.89 -9.94
N TYR A 8 -13.42 -1.95 -9.33
CA TYR A 8 -12.11 -2.27 -9.89
C TYR A 8 -12.13 -3.55 -10.76
N ARG A 9 -12.76 -3.49 -11.93
CA ARG A 9 -12.77 -4.52 -12.96
C ARG A 9 -11.74 -4.13 -14.01
N GLY A 10 -10.54 -4.70 -13.91
CA GLY A 10 -9.67 -4.89 -15.08
C GLY A 10 -8.36 -4.10 -15.18
N GLY A 11 -7.98 -3.28 -14.20
CA GLY A 11 -6.69 -2.56 -14.21
C GLY A 11 -5.99 -2.68 -12.86
N ASN A 12 -4.69 -3.01 -12.87
CA ASN A 12 -3.88 -3.19 -11.67
C ASN A 12 -3.80 -1.86 -10.88
N PRO A 13 -4.44 -1.74 -9.69
CA PRO A 13 -4.53 -0.47 -8.97
C PRO A 13 -3.20 -0.02 -8.34
N SER A 14 -2.17 -0.87 -8.36
CA SER A 14 -0.87 -0.68 -7.71
C SER A 14 0.13 0.21 -8.50
N LEU A 15 -0.19 0.63 -9.73
CA LEU A 15 0.80 1.20 -10.65
C LEU A 15 1.18 2.67 -10.41
N ASN A 16 0.32 3.49 -9.81
CA ASN A 16 0.59 4.94 -9.78
C ASN A 16 1.54 5.39 -8.65
N VAL A 17 1.75 4.55 -7.63
CA VAL A 17 2.68 4.84 -6.53
C VAL A 17 3.96 4.02 -6.65
N HIS A 18 3.88 2.81 -7.20
CA HIS A 18 5.05 1.96 -7.36
C HIS A 18 5.77 2.17 -8.68
N THR A 19 7.09 2.15 -8.64
CA THR A 19 7.90 2.11 -9.87
C THR A 19 7.68 0.79 -10.63
N GLU A 20 7.75 0.84 -11.96
CA GLU A 20 7.66 -0.37 -12.79
C GLU A 20 8.77 -1.37 -12.47
N ALA A 21 9.97 -0.86 -12.18
CA ALA A 21 11.12 -1.68 -11.78
C ALA A 21 10.79 -2.49 -10.51
N TYR A 22 10.22 -1.85 -9.49
CA TYR A 22 9.80 -2.52 -8.27
C TYR A 22 8.71 -3.56 -8.53
N LEU A 23 7.65 -3.21 -9.27
CA LEU A 23 6.57 -4.15 -9.60
C LEU A 23 7.08 -5.35 -10.40
N ASN A 24 8.04 -5.15 -11.29
CA ASN A 24 8.70 -6.23 -12.01
C ASN A 24 9.53 -7.12 -11.08
N SER A 25 10.16 -6.56 -10.05
CA SER A 25 10.92 -7.33 -9.07
C SER A 25 10.05 -8.33 -8.28
N LEU A 26 8.76 -8.02 -8.07
CA LEU A 26 7.80 -8.89 -7.39
C LEU A 26 7.42 -10.15 -8.19
N LYS A 27 7.81 -10.22 -9.47
CA LYS A 27 7.68 -11.44 -10.29
C LYS A 27 8.68 -12.52 -9.89
N SER A 28 9.64 -12.25 -9.00
CA SER A 28 10.59 -13.23 -8.46
C SER A 28 10.16 -13.72 -7.08
N SER A 29 10.04 -15.05 -6.90
CA SER A 29 9.71 -15.64 -5.60
C SER A 29 10.80 -15.40 -4.55
N VAL A 30 12.06 -15.32 -4.98
CA VAL A 30 13.20 -14.99 -4.10
C VAL A 30 13.06 -13.57 -3.56
N ASN A 31 12.71 -12.60 -4.42
CA ASN A 31 12.52 -11.22 -3.98
C ASN A 31 11.33 -11.11 -3.03
N VAL A 32 10.22 -11.80 -3.33
CA VAL A 32 9.06 -11.82 -2.43
C VAL A 32 9.42 -12.44 -1.08
N ALA A 33 10.20 -13.52 -1.05
CA ALA A 33 10.68 -14.14 0.18
C ALA A 33 11.53 -13.18 1.02
N MET A 34 12.39 -12.39 0.37
CA MET A 34 13.20 -11.36 1.03
C MET A 34 12.35 -10.22 1.60
N ILE A 35 11.44 -9.66 0.79
CA ILE A 35 10.53 -8.57 1.20
C ILE A 35 9.63 -8.99 2.37
N THR A 36 9.15 -10.23 2.32
CA THR A 36 8.26 -10.77 3.35
C THR A 36 9.01 -11.34 4.55
N GLU A 37 10.34 -11.41 4.52
CA GLU A 37 11.15 -12.05 5.57
C GLU A 37 10.73 -13.51 5.85
N VAL A 38 10.24 -14.22 4.81
CA VAL A 38 9.85 -15.63 4.88
C VAL A 38 10.69 -16.45 3.90
N PRO A 39 11.89 -16.91 4.30
CA PRO A 39 12.80 -17.66 3.41
C PRO A 39 12.17 -18.88 2.70
N PRO A 40 11.28 -19.67 3.33
CA PRO A 40 10.63 -20.80 2.66
C PRO A 40 9.85 -20.44 1.38
N LEU A 41 9.40 -19.19 1.22
CA LEU A 41 8.68 -18.78 0.00
C LEU A 41 9.58 -18.83 -1.26
N ALA A 42 10.90 -18.73 -1.11
CA ALA A 42 11.84 -18.77 -2.24
C ALA A 42 11.81 -20.12 -2.96
N MET A 43 11.46 -21.21 -2.24
CA MET A 43 11.41 -22.57 -2.76
C MET A 43 10.06 -22.93 -3.40
N LEU A 44 9.04 -22.08 -3.24
CA LEU A 44 7.72 -22.34 -3.79
C LEU A 44 7.64 -21.96 -5.28
N PRO A 45 6.84 -22.69 -6.08
CA PRO A 45 6.48 -22.27 -7.42
C PRO A 45 5.99 -20.82 -7.45
N ASN A 46 6.50 -20.02 -8.38
CA ASN A 46 6.19 -18.60 -8.46
C ASN A 46 4.68 -18.34 -8.53
N SER A 47 3.94 -19.13 -9.31
CA SER A 47 2.48 -19.04 -9.41
C SER A 47 1.77 -19.17 -8.06
N LEU A 48 2.27 -20.01 -7.15
CA LEU A 48 1.74 -20.14 -5.81
C LEU A 48 2.05 -18.90 -4.97
N VAL A 49 3.28 -18.37 -5.05
CA VAL A 49 3.65 -17.13 -4.35
C VAL A 49 2.78 -15.96 -4.83
N GLN A 50 2.60 -15.79 -6.14
CA GLN A 50 1.73 -14.75 -6.70
C GLN A 50 0.29 -14.89 -6.20
N MET A 51 -0.27 -16.09 -6.26
CA MET A 51 -1.68 -16.33 -5.96
C MET A 51 -1.99 -16.37 -4.45
N LYS A 52 -1.08 -16.89 -3.63
CA LYS A 52 -1.32 -17.15 -2.20
C LYS A 52 -0.69 -16.12 -1.27
N VAL A 53 0.24 -15.31 -1.76
CA VAL A 53 0.89 -14.24 -0.98
C VAL A 53 0.54 -12.87 -1.54
N LEU A 54 0.95 -12.58 -2.78
CA LEU A 54 0.81 -11.23 -3.34
C LEU A 54 -0.64 -10.86 -3.66
N TYR A 55 -1.44 -11.80 -4.14
CA TYR A 55 -2.86 -11.53 -4.42
C TYR A 55 -3.68 -11.16 -3.17
N PRO A 56 -3.55 -11.88 -2.03
CA PRO A 56 -4.10 -11.40 -0.75
C PRO A 56 -3.59 -10.03 -0.31
N PHE A 57 -2.31 -9.73 -0.51
CA PHE A 57 -1.75 -8.41 -0.18
C PHE A 57 -2.38 -7.30 -1.02
N GLN A 58 -2.56 -7.52 -2.33
CA GLN A 58 -3.28 -6.59 -3.21
C GLN A 58 -4.72 -6.33 -2.75
N ARG A 59 -5.40 -7.37 -2.23
CA ARG A 59 -6.75 -7.20 -1.67
C ARG A 59 -6.76 -6.36 -0.40
N GLN A 60 -5.77 -6.54 0.49
CA GLN A 60 -5.62 -5.72 1.69
C GLN A 60 -5.37 -4.25 1.33
N VAL A 61 -4.51 -3.99 0.34
CA VAL A 61 -4.28 -2.64 -0.21
C VAL A 61 -5.58 -2.02 -0.72
N GLY A 62 -6.37 -2.79 -1.48
CA GLY A 62 -7.69 -2.36 -1.94
C GLY A 62 -8.65 -2.04 -0.78
N GLY A 63 -8.57 -2.81 0.32
CA GLY A 63 -9.26 -2.54 1.58
C GLY A 63 -8.89 -1.19 2.19
N THR A 64 -7.60 -0.85 2.22
CA THR A 64 -7.10 0.44 2.74
C THR A 64 -7.68 1.60 1.95
N VAL A 65 -7.64 1.55 0.60
CA VAL A 65 -8.23 2.59 -0.26
C VAL A 65 -9.75 2.69 -0.06
N LEU A 66 -10.44 1.56 0.05
CA LEU A 66 -11.89 1.52 0.27
C LEU A 66 -12.27 2.12 1.64
N ALA A 67 -11.50 1.81 2.68
CA ALA A 67 -11.67 2.38 4.00
C ALA A 67 -11.43 3.89 3.98
N GLY A 68 -10.37 4.38 3.32
CA GLY A 68 -10.13 5.81 3.15
C GLY A 68 -11.33 6.52 2.51
N ARG A 69 -11.91 5.95 1.45
CA ARG A 69 -13.14 6.48 0.82
C ARG A 69 -14.32 6.49 1.80
N PHE A 70 -14.57 5.38 2.50
CA PHE A 70 -15.66 5.32 3.46
C PHE A 70 -15.47 6.25 4.64
N ALA A 71 -14.24 6.49 5.09
CA ALA A 71 -13.94 7.44 6.13
C ALA A 71 -14.28 8.88 5.69
N LEU A 72 -14.01 9.24 4.44
CA LEU A 72 -14.42 10.53 3.88
C LEU A 72 -15.94 10.67 3.76
N GLU A 73 -16.64 9.59 3.40
CA GLU A 73 -18.11 9.60 3.24
C GLU A 73 -18.87 9.53 4.58
N ARG A 74 -18.32 8.84 5.58
CA ARG A 74 -19.03 8.45 6.81
C ARG A 74 -18.37 8.96 8.10
N GLY A 75 -17.25 9.66 7.98
CA GLY A 75 -16.46 10.19 9.10
C GLY A 75 -15.37 9.25 9.61
N TRP A 76 -15.52 7.92 9.46
CA TRP A 76 -14.51 6.94 9.85
C TRP A 76 -14.69 5.59 9.15
N ALA A 77 -13.62 4.80 9.10
CA ALA A 77 -13.62 3.41 8.66
C ALA A 77 -12.41 2.67 9.27
N ILE A 78 -12.51 1.35 9.37
CA ILE A 78 -11.43 0.49 9.86
C ILE A 78 -11.09 -0.52 8.76
N ASN A 79 -9.80 -0.71 8.51
CA ASN A 79 -9.27 -1.78 7.67
C ASN A 79 -8.19 -2.54 8.43
N ILE A 80 -8.07 -3.84 8.16
CA ILE A 80 -6.92 -4.62 8.60
C ILE A 80 -5.90 -4.56 7.45
N GLY A 81 -4.91 -3.69 7.61
CA GLY A 81 -3.81 -3.43 6.66
C GLY A 81 -2.57 -3.02 7.43
N GLY A 82 -1.79 -2.07 6.91
CA GLY A 82 -0.62 -1.52 7.61
C GLY A 82 0.70 -1.91 6.97
N PHE A 83 0.80 -1.83 5.64
CA PHE A 83 2.06 -2.10 4.94
C PHE A 83 3.02 -0.90 5.00
N HIS A 84 3.25 -0.38 6.21
CA HIS A 84 3.95 0.88 6.48
C HIS A 84 5.46 0.87 6.16
N HIS A 85 6.05 -0.31 5.91
CA HIS A 85 7.45 -0.43 5.48
C HIS A 85 7.63 -0.39 3.96
N CYS A 86 6.56 -0.45 3.18
CA CYS A 86 6.65 -0.41 1.72
C CYS A 86 6.51 1.02 1.21
N SER A 87 7.38 1.38 0.27
CA SER A 87 7.39 2.64 -0.47
C SER A 87 7.08 2.42 -1.95
N GLY A 88 7.08 3.48 -2.76
CA GLY A 88 6.98 3.37 -4.21
C GLY A 88 8.10 2.51 -4.86
N GLY A 89 9.30 2.51 -4.28
CA GLY A 89 10.48 1.86 -4.87
C GLY A 89 10.91 0.54 -4.21
N SER A 90 10.45 0.27 -2.99
CA SER A 90 10.96 -0.83 -2.17
C SER A 90 9.90 -1.41 -1.24
N GLY A 91 10.05 -2.69 -0.92
CA GLY A 91 9.29 -3.38 0.12
C GLY A 91 10.23 -3.99 1.15
N GLY A 92 9.69 -4.33 2.32
CA GLY A 92 10.42 -4.93 3.44
C GLY A 92 9.51 -5.12 4.65
N GLY A 93 9.96 -5.82 5.69
CA GLY A 93 9.21 -5.98 6.93
C GLY A 93 7.77 -6.48 6.71
N PHE A 94 7.59 -7.54 5.91
CA PHE A 94 6.27 -8.10 5.54
C PHE A 94 5.41 -7.23 4.60
N CYS A 95 5.90 -6.08 4.17
CA CYS A 95 5.17 -5.10 3.37
C CYS A 95 5.61 -5.12 1.90
N ALA A 96 4.79 -5.66 1.00
CA ALA A 96 5.11 -5.71 -0.43
C ALA A 96 4.46 -4.60 -1.28
N TYR A 97 3.44 -3.92 -0.75
CA TYR A 97 2.75 -2.83 -1.45
C TYR A 97 2.50 -1.66 -0.51
N ALA A 98 2.68 -0.44 -0.99
CA ALA A 98 2.55 0.80 -0.22
C ALA A 98 1.08 1.22 -0.13
N ASP A 99 0.31 0.54 0.73
CA ASP A 99 -1.13 0.75 0.85
C ASP A 99 -1.50 2.14 1.37
N ILE A 100 -0.76 2.65 2.36
CA ILE A 100 -0.90 3.99 2.91
C ILE A 100 -0.68 5.04 1.81
N SER A 101 0.44 4.95 1.10
CA SER A 101 0.79 5.88 0.02
C SER A 101 -0.22 5.85 -1.12
N LEU A 102 -0.71 4.67 -1.48
CA LEU A 102 -1.77 4.54 -2.47
C LEU A 102 -3.07 5.20 -2.01
N CYS A 103 -3.47 4.99 -0.75
CA CYS A 103 -4.67 5.60 -0.18
C CYS A 103 -4.58 7.13 -0.19
N ILE A 104 -3.45 7.70 0.23
CA ILE A 104 -3.22 9.16 0.26
C ILE A 104 -3.23 9.74 -1.16
N HIS A 105 -2.54 9.09 -2.10
CA HIS A 105 -2.56 9.49 -3.50
C HIS A 105 -4.00 9.52 -4.05
N PHE A 106 -4.82 8.50 -3.74
CA PHE A 106 -6.24 8.50 -4.13
C PHE A 106 -7.06 9.59 -3.43
N ALA A 107 -6.79 9.88 -2.16
CA ALA A 107 -7.46 10.96 -1.43
C ALA A 107 -7.21 12.31 -2.10
N PHE A 108 -5.96 12.59 -2.51
CA PHE A 108 -5.60 13.81 -3.22
C PHE A 108 -6.23 13.86 -4.62
N VAL A 109 -6.04 12.84 -5.45
CA VAL A 109 -6.43 12.90 -6.87
C VAL A 109 -7.94 12.74 -7.07
N ARG A 110 -8.62 11.93 -6.26
CA ARG A 110 -10.03 11.57 -6.49
C ARG A 110 -11.02 12.14 -5.48
N SER A 111 -10.55 12.54 -4.30
CA SER A 111 -11.40 13.05 -3.23
C SER A 111 -11.15 14.53 -2.92
N ASN A 112 -10.25 15.17 -3.67
CA ASN A 112 -9.91 16.60 -3.55
C ASN A 112 -9.51 17.02 -2.13
N ILE A 113 -8.87 16.12 -1.40
CA ILE A 113 -8.27 16.42 -0.10
C ILE A 113 -7.04 17.30 -0.32
N SER A 114 -6.88 18.34 0.49
CA SER A 114 -5.76 19.27 0.38
C SER A 114 -4.59 18.92 1.30
N ARG A 115 -4.87 18.24 2.42
CA ARG A 115 -3.88 17.87 3.45
C ARG A 115 -4.26 16.54 4.12
N VAL A 116 -3.26 15.77 4.51
CA VAL A 116 -3.40 14.51 5.25
C VAL A 116 -2.46 14.53 6.45
N MET A 117 -2.89 13.93 7.57
CA MET A 117 -2.01 13.59 8.68
C MET A 117 -1.97 12.07 8.85
N ILE A 118 -0.76 11.51 8.84
CA ILE A 118 -0.47 10.13 9.18
C ILE A 118 -0.11 10.08 10.66
N ILE A 119 -0.82 9.25 11.42
CA ILE A 119 -0.49 8.95 12.81
C ILE A 119 -0.13 7.47 12.85
N ASP A 120 1.17 7.18 12.84
CA ASP A 120 1.71 5.83 12.90
C ASP A 120 2.06 5.50 14.36
N LEU A 121 1.27 4.62 14.96
CA LEU A 121 1.42 4.16 16.35
C LEU A 121 1.99 2.74 16.42
N ASP A 122 2.46 2.19 15.30
CA ASP A 122 3.16 0.91 15.33
C ASP A 122 4.46 1.03 16.14
N ALA A 123 4.87 -0.07 16.78
CA ALA A 123 6.11 -0.12 17.55
C ALA A 123 7.36 -0.07 16.67
N ARG A 124 7.24 -0.39 15.37
CA ARG A 124 8.30 -0.24 14.37
C ARG A 124 8.07 1.03 13.57
N GLN A 125 9.15 1.70 13.22
CA GLN A 125 9.09 2.91 12.39
C GLN A 125 8.55 2.57 10.99
N GLY A 126 7.47 3.23 10.59
CA GLY A 126 6.91 3.16 9.24
C GLY A 126 7.73 3.96 8.21
N ASN A 127 8.87 3.43 7.80
CA ASN A 127 9.79 4.09 6.87
C ASN A 127 9.29 4.22 5.41
N GLY A 128 8.27 3.46 5.01
CA GLY A 128 7.75 3.45 3.65
C GLY A 128 7.03 4.75 3.28
N HIS A 129 6.03 5.13 4.08
CA HIS A 129 5.26 6.37 3.86
C HIS A 129 6.10 7.63 4.15
N GLU A 130 7.06 7.55 5.09
CA GLU A 130 8.03 8.62 5.34
C GLU A 130 8.90 8.89 4.11
N MET A 131 9.36 7.85 3.43
CA MET A 131 10.16 8.01 2.21
C MET A 131 9.32 8.58 1.05
N ASP A 132 8.06 8.17 0.94
CA ASP A 132 7.18 8.64 -0.13
C ASP A 132 6.72 10.10 0.05
N PHE A 133 6.51 10.57 1.30
CA PHE A 133 5.93 11.88 1.58
C PHE A 133 6.77 12.82 2.44
N GLY A 134 7.98 12.45 2.85
CA GLY A 134 8.80 13.26 3.76
C GLY A 134 9.12 14.68 3.26
N ASN A 135 8.95 14.94 1.96
CA ASN A 135 9.12 16.26 1.34
C ASN A 135 7.80 16.88 0.83
N ASP A 136 6.65 16.25 1.04
CA ASP A 136 5.34 16.76 0.61
C ASP A 136 4.69 17.57 1.74
N GLU A 137 4.68 18.89 1.62
CA GLU A 137 4.11 19.81 2.63
C GLU A 137 2.61 19.59 2.90
N ARG A 138 1.91 18.80 2.07
CA ARG A 138 0.50 18.45 2.27
C ARG A 138 0.33 17.27 3.23
N VAL A 139 1.40 16.54 3.56
CA VAL A 139 1.36 15.35 4.41
C VAL A 139 2.14 15.60 5.70
N TYR A 140 1.46 15.50 6.83
CA TYR A 140 2.08 15.56 8.14
C TYR A 140 2.24 14.16 8.69
N ILE A 141 3.42 13.81 9.18
CA ILE A 141 3.69 12.47 9.71
C ILE A 141 4.03 12.60 11.19
N TYR A 142 3.27 11.89 12.02
CA TYR A 142 3.58 11.64 13.42
C TYR A 142 3.82 10.15 13.57
N ALA A 143 5.07 9.76 13.80
CA ALA A 143 5.49 8.39 14.04
C ALA A 143 6.38 8.33 15.30
N HIS A 144 6.39 7.18 15.97
CA HIS A 144 7.28 6.95 17.11
C HIS A 144 8.75 6.91 16.65
N PRO A 145 9.70 7.55 17.37
CA PRO A 145 11.13 7.49 17.06
C PRO A 145 11.77 6.12 17.29
#